data_AF-W2GBY8-F1
#
_entry.id   AF-W2GBY8-F1
#
_cell.length_a   1.000
_cell.length_b   1.000
_cell.length_c   1.000
_cell.angle_alpha   90.00
_cell.angle_beta   90.00
_cell.angle_gamma   90.00
#
_symmetry.space_group_name_H-M   'P 1'
#
loop_
_entity.id
_entity.type
_entity.pdbx_description
1 polymer ?
#
loop_
_entity_poly.entity_id
_entity_poly.type
_entity_poly.pdbx_seq_one_letter_code
_entity_poly.pdbx_strand_id
1 'polypeptide(L)'
;MADKLLPIAKELGVSLAQMSIAWAVANGNVSTVLLGASRPSQLEENLKALDVVSKITPEVKAKINHAVKFVPKEPELDQFAHTRGRFL
;
A
#
# COMPACT_ATOMS: atom_id res chain seq x y z
N MET A 1 10.61 -1.94 -8.50
CA MET A 1 9.20 -1.44 -8.57
C MET A 1 9.05 -0.18 -7.74
N ALA A 2 9.52 -0.20 -6.49
CA ALA A 2 9.55 0.97 -5.60
C ALA A 2 10.25 2.20 -6.22
N ASP A 3 11.26 1.98 -7.07
CA ASP A 3 12.05 3.05 -7.70
C ASP A 3 11.21 3.98 -8.60
N LYS A 4 10.14 3.47 -9.18
CA LYS A 4 9.21 4.25 -10.02
C LYS A 4 8.32 5.18 -9.21
N LEU A 5 8.13 4.88 -7.92
CA LEU A 5 7.27 5.63 -7.00
C LEU A 5 8.05 6.66 -6.18
N LEU A 6 9.37 6.50 -6.05
CA LEU A 6 10.24 7.46 -5.36
C LEU A 6 10.13 8.90 -5.88
N PRO A 7 10.06 9.17 -7.21
CA PRO A 7 9.92 10.54 -7.70
C PRO A 7 8.59 11.18 -7.28
N ILE A 8 7.49 10.40 -7.30
CA ILE A 8 6.16 10.86 -6.91
C ILE A 8 6.11 11.18 -5.42
N ALA A 9 6.71 10.33 -4.58
CA ALA A 9 6.81 10.57 -3.15
C ALA A 9 7.65 11.83 -2.83
N LYS A 10 8.75 12.04 -3.57
CA LYS A 10 9.59 13.26 -3.46
C LYS A 10 8.83 14.52 -3.88
N GLU A 11 8.05 14.48 -4.97
CA GLU A 11 7.19 15.60 -5.40
C GLU A 11 6.17 15.99 -4.31
N LEU A 12 5.65 15.01 -3.57
CA LEU A 12 4.69 15.22 -2.48
C LEU A 12 5.35 15.61 -1.14
N GLY A 13 6.69 15.50 -1.05
CA GLY A 13 7.46 15.79 0.16
C GLY A 13 7.22 14.80 1.29
N VAL A 14 6.91 13.53 0.97
CA VAL A 14 6.55 12.50 1.96
C VAL A 14 7.42 11.25 1.80
N SER A 15 7.51 10.43 2.84
CA SER A 15 8.20 9.15 2.71
C SER A 15 7.41 8.19 1.83
N LEU A 16 8.11 7.26 1.17
CA LEU A 16 7.45 6.26 0.32
C LEU A 16 6.48 5.39 1.13
N ALA A 17 6.82 5.09 2.39
CA ALA A 17 5.96 4.35 3.30
C ALA A 17 4.68 5.13 3.60
N GLN A 18 4.81 6.42 3.92
CA GLN A 18 3.67 7.30 4.18
C GLN A 18 2.75 7.42 2.97
N MET A 19 3.32 7.64 1.77
CA MET A 19 2.53 7.70 0.54
C MET A 19 1.78 6.39 0.28
N SER A 20 2.40 5.24 0.53
CA SER A 20 1.79 3.92 0.28
C SER A 20 0.62 3.65 1.22
N ILE A 21 0.78 3.98 2.51
CA ILE A 21 -0.29 3.85 3.50
C ILE A 21 -1.42 4.82 3.19
N ALA A 22 -1.10 6.08 2.89
CA ALA A 22 -2.09 7.10 2.54
C ALA A 22 -2.88 6.74 1.29
N TRP A 23 -2.22 6.15 0.27
CA TRP A 23 -2.89 5.65 -0.93
C TRP A 23 -3.89 4.53 -0.62
N ALA A 24 -3.52 3.59 0.26
CA ALA A 24 -4.40 2.51 0.68
C ALA A 24 -5.62 3.04 1.45
N VAL A 25 -5.41 3.98 2.38
CA VAL A 25 -6.48 4.62 3.16
C VAL A 25 -7.41 5.46 2.26
N ALA A 26 -6.87 6.14 1.24
CA ALA A 26 -7.66 6.96 0.33
C ALA A 26 -8.56 6.15 -0.63
N ASN A 27 -8.49 4.81 -0.61
CA ASN A 27 -9.31 3.95 -1.45
C ASN A 27 -10.65 3.67 -0.75
N GLY A 28 -11.76 4.14 -1.33
CA GLY A 28 -13.10 3.94 -0.76
C GLY A 28 -13.56 2.47 -0.68
N ASN A 29 -12.88 1.55 -1.37
CA ASN A 29 -13.14 0.11 -1.27
C ASN A 29 -12.38 -0.56 -0.11
N VAL A 30 -11.55 0.19 0.62
CA VAL A 30 -10.75 -0.30 1.74
C VAL A 30 -11.33 0.23 3.04
N SER A 31 -11.88 -0.66 3.87
CA SER A 31 -12.42 -0.29 5.19
C SER A 31 -11.33 -0.14 6.24
N THR A 32 -10.29 -0.99 6.18
CA THR A 32 -9.23 -1.04 7.18
C THR A 32 -7.90 -1.29 6.51
N VAL A 33 -6.88 -0.54 6.90
CA VAL A 33 -5.47 -0.78 6.52
C VAL A 33 -4.75 -1.42 7.69
N LEU A 34 -4.23 -2.63 7.49
CA LEU A 34 -3.40 -3.31 8.48
C LEU A 34 -1.94 -2.90 8.27
N LEU A 35 -1.30 -2.36 9.31
CA LEU A 35 0.11 -1.95 9.30
C LEU A 35 0.93 -2.76 10.28
N GLY A 36 2.10 -3.21 9.82
CA GLY A 36 3.13 -3.81 10.65
C GLY A 36 4.22 -2.78 10.99
N ALA A 37 4.72 -2.80 12.22
CA ALA A 37 5.88 -2.02 12.63
C ALA A 37 6.80 -2.88 13.51
N SER A 38 8.09 -2.88 13.19
CA SER A 38 9.11 -3.64 13.93
C SER A 38 9.67 -2.88 15.12
N ARG A 39 9.50 -1.55 15.13
CA ARG A 39 9.99 -0.62 16.17
C ARG A 39 8.99 0.53 16.36
N PRO A 40 8.93 1.17 17.54
CA PRO A 40 8.01 2.27 17.81
C PRO A 40 8.14 3.45 16.83
N SER A 41 9.38 3.83 16.46
CA SER A 41 9.62 4.93 15.51
C SER A 41 9.02 4.66 14.12
N GLN A 42 9.00 3.40 13.68
CA GLN A 42 8.38 3.01 12.41
C GLN A 42 6.85 3.12 12.49
N LEU A 43 6.27 2.77 13.65
CA LEU A 43 4.83 2.94 13.88
C LEU A 43 4.46 4.44 13.84
N GLU A 44 5.23 5.29 14.51
CA GLU A 44 5.03 6.74 14.48
C GLU A 44 5.14 7.32 13.06
N GLU A 45 6.11 6.86 12.26
CA GLU A 45 6.23 7.26 10.86
C GLU A 45 5.01 6.82 10.02
N ASN A 46 4.56 5.57 10.20
CA ASN A 46 3.39 5.03 9.52
C ASN A 46 2.12 5.81 9.87
N LEU A 47 1.94 6.21 11.13
CA LEU A 47 0.77 6.96 11.58
C LEU A 47 0.70 8.37 10.98
N LYS A 48 1.84 9.02 10.75
CA LYS A 48 1.93 10.31 10.04
C LYS A 48 1.43 10.24 8.59
N ALA A 49 1.21 9.04 8.03
CA ALA A 49 0.57 8.89 6.74
C ALA A 49 -0.86 9.47 6.69
N LEU A 50 -1.55 9.57 7.83
CA LEU A 50 -2.90 10.16 7.90
C LEU A 50 -2.90 11.63 7.46
N ASP A 51 -1.85 12.38 7.78
CA ASP A 51 -1.67 13.78 7.35
C ASP A 51 -1.44 13.90 5.83
N VAL A 52 -1.07 12.79 5.19
CA VAL A 52 -0.77 12.70 3.75
C VAL A 52 -2.00 12.29 2.95
N VAL A 53 -3.03 11.70 3.57
CA VAL A 53 -4.24 11.22 2.87
C VAL A 53 -4.90 12.32 2.03
N SER A 54 -4.95 13.55 2.57
CA SER A 54 -5.49 14.73 1.86
C SER A 54 -4.70 15.11 0.60
N LYS A 55 -3.41 14.75 0.53
CA LYS A 55 -2.53 15.01 -0.61
C LYS A 55 -2.68 13.97 -1.72
N ILE A 56 -3.36 12.84 -1.47
CA ILE A 56 -3.62 11.81 -2.47
C ILE A 56 -4.82 12.21 -3.33
N THR A 57 -4.58 13.19 -4.21
CA THR A 57 -5.58 13.66 -5.18
C THR A 57 -5.83 12.61 -6.28
N PRO A 58 -6.95 12.71 -7.02
CA PRO A 58 -7.20 11.84 -8.17
C PRO A 58 -6.06 11.83 -9.20
N GLU A 59 -5.38 12.96 -9.38
CA GLU A 59 -4.21 13.10 -10.27
C GLU A 59 -3.01 12.29 -9.78
N VAL A 60 -2.73 12.34 -8.47
CA VAL A 60 -1.66 11.54 -7.84
C VAL A 60 -1.98 10.05 -7.97
N LYS A 61 -3.24 9.65 -7.74
CA LYS A 61 -3.68 8.26 -7.96
C LYS A 61 -3.47 7.82 -9.41
N ALA A 62 -3.78 8.68 -10.38
CA ALA A 62 -3.56 8.40 -11.79
C ALA A 62 -2.06 8.23 -12.12
N LYS A 63 -1.19 9.11 -11.58
CA LYS A 63 0.28 8.97 -11.71
C LYS A 63 0.77 7.63 -11.15
N ILE A 64 0.30 7.23 -9.97
CA ILE A 64 0.67 5.97 -9.32
C ILE A 64 0.23 4.76 -10.18
N ASN A 65 -1.01 4.75 -10.65
CA ASN A 65 -1.55 3.68 -11.50
C ASN A 65 -0.80 3.56 -12.84
N HIS A 66 -0.35 4.69 -13.40
CA HIS A 66 0.47 4.68 -14.61
C HIS A 66 1.88 4.11 -14.35
N ALA A 67 2.47 4.43 -13.20
CA ALA A 67 3.79 3.93 -12.81
C ALA A 67 3.79 2.41 -12.50
N VAL A 68 2.69 1.90 -11.93
CA VAL A 68 2.54 0.50 -11.51
C VAL A 68 1.30 -0.12 -12.16
N LYS A 69 1.50 -0.83 -13.27
CA LYS A 69 0.48 -1.74 -13.83
C LYS A 69 0.46 -3.03 -13.04
N PHE A 70 -0.26 -3.03 -11.91
CA PHE A 70 -0.58 -4.26 -11.20
C PHE A 70 -1.95 -4.78 -11.63
N VAL A 71 -2.01 -6.03 -12.05
CA VAL A 71 -3.25 -6.75 -12.34
C VAL A 71 -3.34 -7.88 -11.32
N PRO A 72 -4.37 -7.89 -10.44
CA PRO A 72 -4.57 -9.00 -9.51
C PRO A 72 -4.68 -10.30 -10.30
N LYS A 73 -3.89 -11.30 -9.92
CA LYS A 73 -4.04 -12.67 -10.42
C LYS A 73 -4.85 -13.47 -9.42
N GLU A 74 -5.59 -14.46 -9.91
CA GLU A 74 -6.22 -15.44 -9.04
C GLU A 74 -5.17 -16.14 -8.17
N PRO A 75 -5.44 -16.37 -6.88
CA PRO A 75 -4.51 -17.09 -6.02
C PRO A 75 -4.36 -18.53 -6.52
N GLU A 76 -3.15 -18.90 -6.93
CA GLU A 76 -2.81 -20.28 -7.27
C GLU A 76 -2.77 -21.13 -5.99
N LEU A 77 -3.36 -22.32 -6.05
CA LEU A 77 -3.31 -23.26 -4.94
C LEU A 77 -1.88 -23.77 -4.76
N ASP A 78 -1.30 -23.54 -3.59
CA ASP A 78 0.00 -24.13 -3.27
C ASP A 78 -0.09 -25.65 -3.07
N GLN A 79 1.05 -26.33 -3.13
CA GLN A 79 1.18 -27.79 -3.01
C GLN A 79 0.55 -28.38 -1.73
N PHE A 80 0.35 -27.58 -0.69
CA PHE A 80 -0.26 -28.00 0.58
C PHE A 80 -1.73 -27.61 0.70
N ALA A 81 -2.33 -26.97 -0.32
CA ALA A 81 -3.73 -26.58 -0.31
C ALA A 81 -4.67 -27.76 -0.05
N HIS A 82 -4.40 -28.89 -0.69
CA HIS A 82 -5.14 -30.14 -0.50
C HIS A 82 -4.90 -30.75 0.89
N THR A 83 -3.71 -30.60 1.46
CA THR A 83 -3.39 -31.12 2.80
C THR A 83 -4.09 -30.32 3.89
N ARG A 84 -4.17 -28.99 3.77
CA ARG A 84 -4.87 -28.13 4.74
C ARG A 84 -6.38 -28.32 4.71
N GLY A 85 -6.96 -28.55 3.53
CA GLY A 85 -8.39 -28.85 3.38
C GLY A 85 -8.83 -30.18 4.00
N ARG A 86 -7.89 -31.03 4.44
CA ARG A 86 -8.22 -32.29 5.12
C ARG A 86 -8.55 -32.12 6.61
N PHE A 87 -8.17 -30.99 7.21
CA PHE A 87 -8.33 -30.70 8.65
C PHE A 87 -9.27 -29.52 8.93
N LEU A 88 -9.87 -28.95 7.87
CA LEU A 88 -10.93 -27.93 7.92
C LEU A 88 -12.24 -28.60 7.50
#